data_AF-A0AAU6ULT5-F1
#
_entry.id   AF-A0AAU6ULT5-F1
#
_cell.length_a   1.000
_cell.length_b   1.000
_cell.length_c   1.000
_cell.angle_alpha   90.00
_cell.angle_beta   90.00
_cell.angle_gamma   90.00
#
_symmetry.space_group_name_H-M   'P 1'
#
loop_
_entity.id
_entity.type
_entity.pdbx_description
1 polymer ?
#
loop_
_entity_poly.entity_id
_entity_poly.type
_entity_poly.pdbx_seq_one_letter_code
_entity_poly.pdbx_strand_id
1 'polypeptide(L)' 'MSKVKAKRLSPQEMRKVLLTNAKVLTSDRFRTSAPEISGQRKVSTPTP' A
#
# COMPACT_ATOMS: atom_id res chain seq x y z
N MET A 1 -19.70 -4.38 29.42
CA MET A 1 -18.83 -4.49 28.23
C MET A 1 -18.06 -5.81 28.32
N SER A 2 -18.39 -6.78 27.46
CA SER A 2 -17.67 -8.06 27.43
C SER A 2 -16.23 -7.85 26.96
N LYS A 3 -15.25 -8.25 27.78
CA LYS A 3 -13.83 -8.31 27.38
C LYS A 3 -13.69 -9.34 26.26
N VAL A 4 -13.78 -8.90 25.01
CA VAL A 4 -13.41 -9.73 23.86
C VAL A 4 -11.92 -9.99 23.99
N LYS A 5 -11.55 -11.21 24.41
CA LYS A 5 -10.14 -11.61 24.49
C LYS A 5 -9.58 -11.53 23.08
N ALA A 6 -8.67 -10.59 22.85
CA ALA A 6 -7.99 -10.44 21.57
C ALA A 6 -7.24 -11.75 21.26
N LYS A 7 -7.74 -12.50 20.27
CA LYS A 7 -7.12 -13.74 19.83
C LYS A 7 -5.88 -13.37 19.01
N ARG A 8 -4.72 -13.88 19.42
CA ARG A 8 -3.49 -13.73 18.64
C ARG A 8 -3.61 -14.54 17.35
N LEU A 9 -3.22 -13.92 16.24
CA LEU A 9 -3.18 -14.59 14.94
C LEU A 9 -2.02 -15.58 14.93
N SER A 10 -2.26 -16.74 14.31
CA SER A 10 -1.19 -17.65 13.94
C SER A 10 -0.28 -17.01 12.87
N PRO A 11 0.96 -17.49 12.71
CA PRO A 11 1.86 -17.00 11.65
C PRO A 11 1.24 -17.06 10.24
N GLN A 12 0.44 -18.10 9.96
CA GLN A 12 -0.23 -18.27 8.68
C GLN A 12 -1.31 -17.21 8.44
N GLU A 13 -2.11 -16.90 9.47
CA GLU A 13 -3.12 -15.86 9.41
C GLU A 13 -2.49 -14.47 9.26
N MET A 14 -1.41 -14.19 10.00
CA MET A 14 -0.65 -12.94 9.84
C MET A 14 -0.11 -12.78 8.41
N ARG A 15 0.47 -13.85 7.84
CA ARG A 15 0.95 -13.84 6.46
C ARG A 15 -0.18 -13.54 5.47
N LYS A 16 -1.38 -14.11 5.67
CA LYS A 16 -2.54 -13.85 4.82
C LYS A 16 -2.97 -12.39 4.87
N VAL A 17 -3.04 -11.80 6.06
CA VAL A 17 -3.36 -10.37 6.24
C VAL A 17 -2.31 -9.50 5.55
N LEU A 18 -1.03 -9.78 5.77
CA LEU A 18 0.06 -9.02 5.16
C LEU A 18 0.02 -9.08 3.62
N LEU A 19 -0.14 -10.27 3.04
CA LEU A 19 -0.21 -10.43 1.58
C LEU A 19 -1.45 -9.76 0.98
N THR A 20 -2.59 -9.82 1.67
CA THR A 20 -3.82 -9.17 1.22
C THR A 20 -3.63 -7.64 1.17
N ASN A 21 -3.06 -7.08 2.24
CA ASN A 21 -2.80 -5.64 2.31
C ASN A 21 -1.74 -5.21 1.29
N ALA A 22 -0.66 -5.98 1.13
CA ALA A 22 0.37 -5.71 0.14
C ALA A 22 -0.22 -5.65 -1.28
N LYS A 23 -1.08 -6.62 -1.65
CA LYS A 23 -1.75 -6.64 -2.96
C LYS A 23 -2.64 -5.41 -3.19
N VAL A 24 -3.32 -4.94 -2.15
CA VAL A 24 -4.14 -3.72 -2.25
C VAL A 24 -3.25 -2.50 -2.46
N LEU A 25 -2.19 -2.35 -1.65
CA LEU A 25 -1.28 -1.19 -1.74
C LEU A 25 -0.52 -1.14 -3.06
N THR A 26 -0.22 -2.28 -3.68
CA THR A 26 0.44 -2.34 -5.00
C THR A 26 -0.54 -2.40 -6.17
N SER A 27 -1.85 -2.41 -5.91
CA SER A 27 -2.86 -2.42 -6.97
C SER A 27 -2.86 -1.12 -7.78
N ASP A 28 -3.41 -1.18 -8.99
CA ASP A 28 -3.51 -0.02 -9.87
C ASP A 28 -4.34 1.13 -9.26
N ARG A 29 -5.16 0.85 -8.24
CA ARG A 29 -5.92 1.86 -7.48
C ARG A 29 -5.03 2.84 -6.72
N PHE A 30 -3.87 2.38 -6.26
CA PHE A 30 -2.90 3.21 -5.52
C PHE A 30 -1.61 3.43 -6.31
N ARG A 31 -1.50 2.90 -7.53
CA ARG A 31 -0.48 3.31 -8.48
C ARG A 31 -0.75 4.74 -8.90
N THR A 32 0.29 5.57 -8.78
CA THR A 32 0.29 6.93 -9.28
C THR A 32 1.44 7.10 -10.25
N SER A 33 1.13 7.63 -11.43
CA SER A 33 2.12 8.07 -12.41
C SER A 33 2.49 9.54 -12.21
N ALA A 34 1.91 10.21 -11.20
CA ALA A 34 2.20 11.61 -10.94
C ALA A 34 3.66 11.74 -10.47
N PRO A 35 4.52 12.46 -11.22
CA PRO A 35 5.95 12.53 -10.95
C PRO A 35 6.25 13.11 -9.56
N GLU A 36 5.39 14.01 -9.09
CA GLU A 36 5.45 14.63 -7.75
C GLU A 36 5.33 13.62 -6.61
N ILE A 37 4.52 12.57 -6.79
CA ILE A 37 4.27 11.54 -5.77
C ILE A 37 5.20 10.34 -5.98
N SER A 38 5.55 10.02 -7.23
CA SER A 38 6.46 8.92 -7.57
C SER A 38 7.94 9.27 -7.41
N GLY A 39 8.27 10.47 -6.89
CA GLY A 39 9.64 10.94 -6.70
C GLY A 39 10.42 11.18 -7.99
N GLN A 40 9.72 11.21 -9.14
CA GLN A 40 10.34 11.50 -10.43
C GLN A 40 10.46 13.02 -10.56
N ARG A 41 11.64 13.53 -10.92
CA ARG A 41 11.79 14.97 -11.20
C ARG A 41 10.84 15.34 -12.35
N LYS A 42 10.10 16.45 -12.19
CA LYS A 42 9.31 17.03 -13.29
C LYS A 42 10.26 17.23 -14.47
N VAL A 43 9.94 16.59 -15.60
CA VAL A 43 10.65 16.83 -16.86
C VAL A 43 10.34 18.27 -17.24
N SER A 44 11.31 19.16 -17.12
CA SER A 44 11.21 20.52 -17.62
C SER A 44 11.12 20.44 -19.14
N THR A 45 9.93 20.63 -19.70
CA THR A 45 9.74 20.81 -21.14
C THR A 45 10.65 21.95 -21.61
N PRO A 46 11.48 21.74 -22.65
CA PRO A 46 12.21 22.84 -23.26
C PRO A 46 11.20 23.73 -23.99
N THR A 47 11.12 24.99 -23.59
CA THR A 47 10.36 26.04 -24.28
C THR A 47 11.01 26.28 -25.66
N PRO A 48 10.22 26.46 -26.74
CA PRO A 48 10.73 26.71 -28.09
C PRO A 48 11.58 27.98 -28.21
#